data_AF-D1PGD9-F1
#
_entry.id   AF-D1PGD9-F1
#
_cell.length_a   1.000
_cell.length_b   1.000
_cell.length_c   1.000
_cell.angle_alpha   90.00
_cell.angle_beta   90.00
_cell.angle_gamma   90.00
#
_symmetry.space_group_name_H-M   'P 1'
#
loop_
_entity.id
_entity.type
_entity.pdbx_description
1 polymer ?
#
loop_
_entity_poly.entity_id
_entity_poly.type
_entity_poly.pdbx_seq_one_letter_code
_entity_poly.pdbx_strand_id
1 'polypeptide(L)' 'MKIQNFLKKYPEGKPPFLGAPKFSYLLRGANFMRNFKLVYYYDESLDVVHIVDIWDMRQNPKRFSVSKYK' A
#
# COMPACT_ATOMS: atom_id res chain seq x y z
N MET A 1 -14.01 0.25 -9.68
CA MET A 1 -14.54 -0.83 -8.82
C MET A 1 -13.66 -2.11 -8.71
N LYS A 2 -12.66 -2.34 -9.57
CA LYS A 2 -11.86 -3.60 -9.54
C LYS A 2 -11.02 -3.80 -8.27
N ILE A 3 -10.41 -2.74 -7.72
CA ILE A 3 -9.52 -2.86 -6.55
C ILE A 3 -10.27 -3.19 -5.27
N GLN A 4 -11.44 -2.59 -5.04
CA GLN A 4 -12.23 -2.81 -3.83
C GLN A 4 -12.71 -4.26 -3.73
N ASN A 5 -13.21 -4.81 -4.85
CA ASN A 5 -13.61 -6.22 -4.90
C ASN A 5 -12.43 -7.18 -4.69
N PHE A 6 -11.25 -6.84 -5.20
CA PHE A 6 -10.05 -7.61 -4.95
C PHE A 6 -9.67 -7.58 -3.47
N LEU A 7 -9.62 -6.40 -2.85
CA LEU A 7 -9.27 -6.26 -1.43
C LEU A 7 -10.27 -6.97 -0.50
N LYS A 8 -11.55 -7.00 -0.85
CA LYS A 8 -12.57 -7.75 -0.11
C LYS A 8 -12.42 -9.27 -0.21
N LYS A 9 -11.95 -9.80 -1.35
CA LYS A 9 -11.87 -11.26 -1.58
C LYS A 9 -10.49 -11.84 -1.28
N TYR A 10 -9.44 -11.09 -1.55
CA TYR A 10 -8.04 -11.52 -1.49
C TYR A 10 -7.16 -10.41 -0.93
N PRO A 11 -7.40 -9.95 0.32
CA PRO A 11 -6.66 -8.83 0.91
C PRO A 11 -5.14 -9.10 0.92
N GLU A 12 -4.73 -10.36 1.08
CA GLU A 12 -3.33 -10.76 1.11
C GLU A 12 -2.72 -11.12 -0.25
N GLY A 13 -3.51 -11.13 -1.32
CA GLY A 13 -3.08 -11.63 -2.63
C GLY A 13 -2.03 -10.76 -3.34
N LYS A 14 -1.66 -9.61 -2.77
CA LYS A 14 -0.56 -8.76 -3.27
C LYS A 14 0.71 -9.02 -2.47
N PRO A 15 1.89 -9.04 -3.12
CA PRO A 15 3.14 -9.27 -2.42
C PRO A 15 3.46 -8.15 -1.43
N PRO A 16 4.32 -8.42 -0.42
CA PRO A 16 4.86 -7.41 0.47
C PRO A 16 5.45 -6.21 -0.27
N PHE A 17 5.22 -5.01 0.25
CA PHE A 17 5.72 -3.76 -0.32
C PHE A 17 7.10 -3.43 0.25
N LEU A 18 8.14 -3.94 -0.43
CA LEU A 18 9.54 -3.84 -0.01
C LEU A 18 10.11 -2.41 0.07
N GLY A 19 9.44 -1.43 -0.52
CA GLY A 19 9.86 -0.03 -0.51
C GLY A 19 9.32 0.81 0.64
N ALA A 20 8.50 0.24 1.52
CA ALA A 20 7.97 0.98 2.67
C ALA A 20 8.97 1.05 3.84
N PRO A 21 8.89 2.09 4.68
CA PRO A 21 9.56 2.12 5.97
C PRO A 21 9.24 0.87 6.80
N LYS A 22 10.14 0.48 7.72
CA LYS A 22 9.83 -0.57 8.70
C LYS A 22 8.53 -0.22 9.43
N PHE A 23 7.53 -1.07 9.26
CA PHE A 23 6.20 -0.94 9.87
C PHE A 23 5.92 -2.22 10.66
N SER A 24 5.16 -2.12 11.74
CA SER A 24 4.79 -3.28 12.57
C SER A 24 3.93 -4.30 11.82
N TYR A 25 3.27 -3.85 10.75
CA TYR A 25 2.41 -4.67 9.90
C TYR A 25 3.04 -4.90 8.53
N LEU A 26 2.72 -6.06 7.94
CA LEU A 26 3.18 -6.40 6.59
C LEU A 26 2.45 -5.56 5.54
N LEU A 27 3.06 -4.43 5.18
CA LEU A 27 2.52 -3.55 4.14
C LEU A 27 2.55 -4.24 2.78
N ARG A 28 1.50 -4.02 1.99
CA ARG A 28 1.30 -4.52 0.64
C ARG A 28 0.97 -3.36 -0.29
N GLY A 29 1.29 -3.53 -1.57
CA GLY A 29 1.11 -2.50 -2.60
C GLY A 29 0.20 -2.98 -3.71
N ALA A 30 -0.88 -2.27 -3.98
CA ALA A 30 -1.76 -2.55 -5.10
C ALA A 30 -1.81 -1.39 -6.09
N ASN A 31 -1.53 -1.67 -7.37
CA ASN A 31 -1.66 -0.67 -8.43
C ASN A 31 -3.14 -0.25 -8.55
N PHE A 32 -3.37 1.05 -8.44
CA PHE A 32 -4.66 1.70 -8.50
C PHE A 32 -4.60 2.80 -9.56
N MET A 33 -5.65 2.93 -10.37
CA MET A 33 -5.79 4.02 -11.33
C MET A 33 -4.53 4.31 -12.17
N ARG A 34 -4.03 3.30 -12.91
CA ARG A 34 -2.88 3.28 -13.86
C ARG A 34 -1.51 3.75 -13.32
N ASN A 35 -1.47 4.81 -12.55
CA ASN A 35 -0.30 5.56 -12.09
C ASN A 35 -0.23 5.69 -10.56
N PHE A 36 -1.21 5.19 -9.81
CA PHE A 36 -1.17 5.24 -8.35
C PHE A 36 -0.92 3.85 -7.76
N LYS A 37 -0.40 3.82 -6.54
CA LYS A 37 -0.27 2.60 -5.75
C LYS A 37 -0.91 2.83 -4.38
N LEU A 38 -1.88 2.00 -4.05
CA LEU A 38 -2.49 1.93 -2.74
C LEU A 38 -1.57 1.10 -1.83
N VAL A 39 -1.11 1.71 -0.74
CA VAL A 39 -0.33 1.04 0.31
C VAL A 39 -1.28 0.70 1.44
N TYR A 40 -1.33 -0.56 1.83
CA TYR A 40 -2.29 -1.07 2.81
C TYR A 40 -1.72 -2.25 3.59
N TYR A 41 -2.33 -2.61 4.70
CA TYR A 41 -2.18 -3.91 5.34
C TYR A 41 -3.54 -4.53 5.62
N TYR A 42 -3.54 -5.84 5.87
CA TYR A 42 -4.72 -6.59 6.29
C TYR A 42 -4.54 -6.98 7.76
N ASP A 43 -5.51 -6.62 8.59
CA ASP A 43 -5.58 -7.06 9.98
C ASP A 43 -6.46 -8.30 10.04
N GLU A 44 -5.81 -9.47 10.17
CA GLU A 44 -6.48 -10.76 10.27
C GLU A 44 -7.35 -10.90 11.52
N SER A 45 -7.02 -10.19 12.61
CA SER A 45 -7.77 -10.28 13.87
C SER A 45 -9.11 -9.57 13.81
N LEU A 46 -9.19 -8.52 12.98
CA LEU A 46 -10.39 -7.70 12.80
C LEU A 46 -11.13 -7.99 11.49
N ASP A 47 -10.54 -8.75 10.57
CA ASP A 47 -10.99 -8.92 9.17
C ASP A 47 -11.17 -7.55 8.46
N VAL A 48 -10.16 -6.68 8.60
CA VAL A 48 -10.20 -5.31 8.06
C VAL A 48 -8.95 -5.01 7.23
N VAL A 49 -9.17 -4.38 6.07
CA VAL A 49 -8.11 -3.77 5.26
C VAL A 49 -7.91 -2.33 5.69
N HIS A 50 -6.72 -2.01 6.18
CA HIS A 50 -6.31 -0.66 6.56
C HIS A 50 -5.51 0.00 5.44
N ILE A 51 -6.01 1.11 4.92
CA ILE A 51 -5.31 1.93 3.94
C ILE A 51 -4.34 2.85 4.66
N VAL A 52 -3.06 2.77 4.31
CA VAL A 52 -1.98 3.54 4.95
C VAL A 52 -1.67 4.78 4.12
N ASP A 53 -1.54 4.62 2.79
CA ASP A 53 -1.12 5.72 1.91
C ASP A 53 -1.53 5.47 0.44
N ILE A 54 -1.47 6.50 -0.39
CA ILE A 54 -1.64 6.45 -1.84
C ILE A 54 -0.44 7.12 -2.49
N TRP A 55 0.38 6.34 -3.19
CA TRP A 55 1.57 6.83 -3.86
C TRP A 55 1.28 7.18 -5.32
N ASP A 56 1.70 8.36 -5.76
CA ASP A 56 1.75 8.71 -7.18
C ASP A 56 3.05 8.16 -7.80
N MET A 57 2.93 7.09 -8.59
CA MET A 57 4.05 6.39 -9.21
C MET A 57 4.66 7.18 -10.38
N ARG A 58 4.11 8.34 -10.77
CA ARG A 58 4.72 9.24 -11.76
C ARG A 58 5.80 10.12 -11.14
N GLN A 59 5.78 10.28 -9.82
CA GLN A 59 6.82 11.05 -9.14
C GLN A 59 8.11 10.24 -9.11
N ASN A 60 9.22 10.90 -9.48
CA ASN A 60 10.54 10.26 -9.45
C ASN A 60 10.86 9.82 -8.00
N PRO A 61 11.13 8.52 -7.75
CA PRO A 61 11.37 8.00 -6.40
C PRO A 61 12.47 8.75 -5.65
N LYS A 62 13.43 9.36 -6.36
CA LYS A 62 14.52 10.18 -5.78
C LYS A 62 14.03 11.45 -5.08
N ARG A 63 12.79 11.89 -5.32
CA ARG A 63 12.20 13.08 -4.66
C ARG A 63 11.61 12.78 -3.28
N PHE A 64 11.46 11.50 -2.91
CA PHE A 64 10.96 11.10 -1.59
C PHE A 64 12.09 10.85 -0.56
N SER A 65 13.31 11.34 -0.80
CA SER A 65 14.43 11.21 0.13
C SER A 65 14.16 11.94 1.45
N VAL A 66 13.69 11.16 2.44
CA VAL A 66 13.90 11.26 3.89
C VAL A 66 14.19 12.67 4.45
N SER A 67 13.22 13.58 4.43
CA SER A 67 13.27 14.76 5.32
C SER A 67 11.96 15.12 6.00
N LYS A 68 10.87 14.39 5.74
CA LYS A 68 9.53 14.73 6.27
C LYS A 68 9.14 14.08 7.60
N TYR A 69 10.03 13.31 8.22
CA TYR A 69 9.85 12.77 9.57
C TYR A 69 11.06 13.16 10.44
N LYS A 70 11.21 14.47 10.68
CA LYS A 70 12.05 15.02 11.75
C LYS A 70 11.14 15.71 12.76
#